data_AF-A0A815SI84-F1
#
_entry.id   AF-A0A815SI84-F1
#
_cell.length_a   1.000
_cell.length_b   1.000
_cell.length_c   1.000
_cell.angle_alpha   90.00
_cell.angle_beta   90.00
_cell.angle_gamma   90.00
#
_symmetry.space_group_name_H-M   'P 1'
#
loop_
_entity.id
_entity.type
_entity.pdbx_description
1 polymer ?
#
loop_
_entity_poly.entity_id
_entity_poly.type
_entity_poly.pdbx_seq_one_letter_code
_entity_poly.pdbx_strand_id
1 'polypeptide(L)'
;MATQPCEIYNLAAMSHVRISFDLSEYTTNIDALGTLRILEAIRICGLEKSVRFYQASTSELYGKAQEVPQSETTPFHPRSPYGQCHVYLFSLIKANQRGIYLATAKLYAFWATVNYREAYGMFAVNGILFNHESPRRGEDFVTRKITRAVAKIHLNQQESLELGALDSKRDWGHARDFIEAMWLMLQQDTPEDFVIATGQTHSVREFVELAFKEINREIVWEGEGINEVGKEKDTNVVRVIINKKFFRPSEVDLLVGDGLKAQEKLNWKPNTTFKELIKEMVAADIALFQENLVS
;
A
#
# COMPACT_ATOMS: atom_id res chain seq x y z
N MET A 1 31.08 10.59 -16.06
CA MET A 1 30.73 9.18 -16.32
C MET A 1 29.24 9.03 -16.11
N ALA A 2 28.51 8.48 -17.07
CA ALA A 2 27.11 8.12 -16.86
C ALA A 2 27.06 6.87 -15.96
N THR A 3 26.22 6.89 -14.93
CA THR A 3 26.02 5.72 -14.06
C THR A 3 25.37 4.59 -14.86
N GLN A 4 25.95 3.40 -14.85
CA GLN A 4 25.38 2.19 -15.45
C GLN A 4 24.98 1.24 -14.31
N PRO A 5 23.69 1.20 -13.91
CA PRO A 5 23.25 0.36 -12.81
C PRO A 5 23.28 -1.13 -13.21
N CYS A 6 23.42 -2.01 -12.22
CA CYS A 6 23.13 -3.45 -12.39
C CYS A 6 21.67 -3.77 -12.03
N GLU A 7 21.07 -2.99 -11.12
CA GLU A 7 19.72 -3.16 -10.63
C GLU A 7 18.99 -1.82 -10.61
N ILE A 8 17.72 -1.81 -11.02
CA ILE A 8 16.85 -0.64 -10.98
C ILE A 8 15.58 -1.02 -10.21
N TYR A 9 15.28 -0.26 -9.15
CA TYR A 9 14.07 -0.40 -8.36
C TYR A 9 13.14 0.79 -8.60
N ASN A 10 12.08 0.60 -9.38
CA ASN A 10 11.10 1.65 -9.65
C ASN A 10 10.08 1.76 -8.50
N LEU A 11 10.49 2.46 -7.43
CA LEU A 11 9.66 2.67 -6.23
C LEU A 11 8.94 4.02 -6.21
N ALA A 12 9.33 4.95 -7.08
CA ALA A 12 8.76 6.30 -7.14
C ALA A 12 7.33 6.26 -7.72
N ALA A 13 6.39 6.92 -7.04
CA ALA A 13 4.98 6.93 -7.41
C ALA A 13 4.21 8.05 -6.71
N MET A 14 3.10 8.46 -7.31
CA MET A 14 2.01 9.16 -6.61
C MET A 14 1.20 8.12 -5.83
N SER A 15 1.67 7.71 -4.65
CA SER A 15 1.21 6.48 -3.99
C SER A 15 -0.05 6.60 -3.13
N HIS A 16 -0.65 7.79 -2.98
CA HIS A 16 -1.78 8.00 -2.07
C HIS A 16 -3.12 7.84 -2.79
N VAL A 17 -3.79 6.70 -2.54
CA VAL A 17 -5.00 6.28 -3.26
C VAL A 17 -6.06 7.38 -3.32
N ARG A 18 -6.41 8.01 -2.19
CA ARG A 18 -7.47 9.06 -2.17
C ARG A 18 -7.10 10.32 -2.96
N ILE A 19 -5.82 10.70 -3.02
CA ILE A 19 -5.38 11.90 -3.74
C ILE A 19 -5.38 11.64 -5.25
N SER A 20 -5.16 10.40 -5.69
CA SER A 20 -5.25 10.03 -7.11
C SER A 20 -6.62 10.26 -7.75
N PHE A 21 -7.67 10.39 -6.92
CA PHE A 21 -9.00 10.78 -7.38
C PHE A 21 -8.98 12.23 -7.89
N ASP A 22 -8.21 13.08 -7.23
CA ASP A 22 -8.13 14.51 -7.52
C ASP A 22 -6.99 14.83 -8.53
N LEU A 23 -5.91 14.03 -8.54
CA LEU A 23 -4.71 14.21 -9.39
C LEU A 23 -4.52 13.07 -10.40
N SER A 24 -5.58 12.82 -11.16
CA SER A 24 -5.73 11.71 -12.09
C SER A 24 -4.64 11.57 -13.16
N GLU A 25 -4.50 12.61 -13.97
CA GLU A 25 -3.60 12.68 -15.11
C GLU A 25 -2.15 12.66 -14.65
N TYR A 26 -1.86 13.38 -13.57
CA TYR A 26 -0.55 13.37 -12.93
C TYR A 26 -0.17 11.97 -12.45
N THR A 27 -1.07 11.29 -11.72
CA THR A 27 -0.84 9.92 -11.25
C THR A 27 -0.56 8.98 -12.41
N THR A 28 -1.34 9.07 -13.50
CA THR A 28 -1.15 8.24 -14.69
C THR A 28 0.19 8.52 -15.38
N ASN A 29 0.57 9.80 -15.48
CA ASN A 29 1.81 10.20 -16.11
C ASN A 29 3.04 9.71 -15.33
N ILE A 30 2.97 9.65 -14.00
CA ILE A 30 4.06 9.18 -13.15
C ILE A 30 4.06 7.65 -13.06
N ASP A 31 2.97 7.05 -12.56
CA ASP A 31 2.96 5.64 -12.16
C ASP A 31 2.88 4.68 -13.36
N ALA A 32 2.23 5.11 -14.45
CA ALA A 32 2.10 4.33 -15.68
C ALA A 32 3.22 4.68 -16.67
N LEU A 33 3.19 5.91 -17.18
CA LEU A 33 4.12 6.32 -18.23
C LEU A 33 5.56 6.45 -17.71
N GLY A 34 5.77 6.75 -16.42
CA GLY A 34 7.10 6.72 -15.82
C GLY A 34 7.72 5.32 -15.88
N THR A 35 6.94 4.27 -15.62
CA THR A 35 7.40 2.88 -15.76
C THR A 35 7.81 2.56 -17.20
N LEU A 36 6.96 2.90 -18.18
CA LEU A 36 7.30 2.71 -19.60
C LEU A 36 8.59 3.47 -19.97
N ARG A 37 8.75 4.72 -19.52
CA ARG A 37 9.94 5.53 -19.81
C ARG A 37 11.22 4.90 -19.28
N ILE A 38 11.19 4.29 -18.09
CA ILE A 38 12.35 3.61 -17.52
C ILE A 38 12.68 2.35 -18.32
N LEU A 39 11.67 1.50 -18.60
CA LEU A 39 11.84 0.29 -19.41
C LEU A 39 12.42 0.62 -20.79
N GLU A 40 11.90 1.65 -21.43
CA GLU A 40 12.36 2.11 -22.74
C GLU A 40 13.76 2.73 -22.68
N ALA A 41 14.12 3.44 -21.60
CA ALA A 41 15.46 3.94 -21.41
C ALA A 41 16.49 2.79 -21.28
N ILE A 42 16.16 1.72 -20.55
CA ILE A 42 17.02 0.52 -20.47
C ILE A 42 17.27 -0.04 -21.88
N ARG A 43 16.21 -0.17 -22.68
CA ARG A 43 16.28 -0.68 -24.06
C ARG A 43 17.08 0.23 -25.00
N ILE A 44 16.83 1.53 -24.98
CA ILE A 44 17.53 2.51 -25.83
C ILE A 44 19.02 2.58 -25.48
N CYS A 45 19.37 2.42 -24.21
CA CYS A 45 20.76 2.37 -23.75
C CYS A 45 21.47 1.03 -24.01
N GLY A 46 20.78 0.02 -24.58
CA GLY A 46 21.37 -1.30 -24.84
C GLY A 46 21.68 -2.10 -23.58
N LEU A 47 20.93 -1.86 -22.49
CA LEU A 47 21.17 -2.45 -21.16
C LEU A 47 20.23 -3.61 -20.84
N GLU A 48 19.42 -4.07 -21.80
CA GLU A 48 18.37 -5.07 -21.60
C GLU A 48 18.88 -6.43 -21.08
N LYS A 49 20.17 -6.74 -21.31
CA LYS A 49 20.81 -7.99 -20.85
C LYS A 49 21.68 -7.85 -19.61
N SER A 50 21.98 -6.62 -19.19
CA SER A 50 22.88 -6.34 -18.06
C SER A 50 22.17 -5.78 -16.83
N VAL A 51 20.99 -5.18 -17.01
CA VAL A 51 20.19 -4.59 -15.93
C VAL A 51 19.06 -5.53 -15.52
N ARG A 52 18.86 -5.65 -14.20
CA ARG A 52 17.66 -6.26 -13.61
C ARG A 52 16.71 -5.16 -13.12
N PHE A 53 15.43 -5.26 -13.47
CA PHE A 53 14.42 -4.24 -13.20
C PHE A 53 13.33 -4.78 -12.27
N TYR A 54 13.07 -4.06 -11.18
CA TYR A 54 11.97 -4.30 -10.26
C TYR A 54 10.90 -3.21 -10.40
N GLN A 55 9.67 -3.63 -10.62
CA GLN A 55 8.49 -2.77 -10.59
C GLN A 55 7.74 -2.89 -9.25
N ALA A 56 7.53 -1.76 -8.58
CA ALA A 56 6.64 -1.68 -7.43
C ALA A 56 5.16 -1.74 -7.86
N SER A 57 4.69 -2.97 -8.07
CA SER A 57 3.27 -3.32 -8.18
C SER A 57 2.63 -3.35 -6.77
N THR A 58 1.35 -3.71 -6.65
CA THR A 58 0.62 -3.56 -5.35
C THR A 58 -0.51 -4.59 -5.20
N SER A 59 -1.10 -4.75 -4.02
CA SER A 59 -2.35 -5.49 -3.84
C SER A 59 -3.59 -4.73 -4.33
N GLU A 60 -3.53 -3.41 -4.52
CA GLU A 60 -4.64 -2.60 -5.04
C GLU A 60 -5.07 -3.04 -6.45
N LEU A 61 -4.23 -3.81 -7.14
CA LEU A 61 -4.53 -4.43 -8.43
C LEU A 61 -5.75 -5.38 -8.33
N TYR A 62 -5.91 -6.04 -7.18
CA TYR A 62 -7.00 -6.99 -6.93
C TYR A 62 -8.34 -6.33 -6.62
N GLY A 63 -8.35 -5.11 -6.05
CA GLY A 63 -9.54 -4.33 -5.67
C GLY A 63 -10.71 -5.15 -5.12
N LYS A 64 -11.74 -5.38 -5.93
CA LYS A 64 -12.84 -6.32 -5.64
C LYS A 64 -12.32 -7.72 -5.89
N ALA A 65 -11.62 -8.25 -4.89
CA ALA A 65 -11.01 -9.57 -4.95
C ALA A 65 -11.98 -10.62 -5.49
N GLN A 66 -11.54 -11.37 -6.50
CA GLN A 66 -12.29 -12.48 -7.09
C GLN A 66 -12.04 -13.79 -6.33
N GLU A 67 -10.90 -13.88 -5.64
CA GLU A 67 -10.45 -15.03 -4.86
C GLU A 67 -9.90 -14.54 -3.51
N VAL A 68 -9.97 -15.40 -2.49
CA VAL A 68 -9.48 -15.11 -1.14
C VAL A 68 -8.82 -16.38 -0.59
N PRO A 69 -7.53 -16.36 -0.20
CA PRO A 69 -6.56 -15.26 -0.39
C PRO A 69 -6.24 -15.00 -1.88
N GLN A 70 -5.64 -13.84 -2.18
CA GLN A 70 -5.21 -13.49 -3.55
C GLN A 70 -3.77 -13.94 -3.81
N SER A 71 -3.53 -14.60 -4.94
CA SER A 71 -2.20 -15.05 -5.41
C SER A 71 -1.83 -14.40 -6.76
N GLU A 72 -0.68 -14.78 -7.34
CA GLU A 72 -0.25 -14.31 -8.66
C GLU A 72 -1.23 -14.67 -9.79
N THR A 73 -2.03 -15.73 -9.61
CA THR A 73 -3.01 -16.19 -10.61
C THR A 73 -4.39 -15.56 -10.42
N THR A 74 -4.64 -14.93 -9.28
CA THR A 74 -5.94 -14.31 -9.01
C THR A 74 -6.22 -13.19 -10.01
N PRO A 75 -7.37 -13.20 -10.72
CA PRO A 75 -7.70 -12.16 -11.68
C PRO A 75 -7.74 -10.78 -11.03
N PHE A 76 -7.08 -9.81 -11.67
CA PHE A 76 -7.11 -8.43 -11.23
C PHE A 76 -8.51 -7.81 -11.47
N HIS A 77 -9.14 -7.31 -10.40
CA HIS A 77 -10.39 -6.55 -10.47
C HIS A 77 -10.34 -5.31 -9.58
N PRO A 78 -9.62 -4.28 -9.98
CA PRO A 78 -9.45 -3.09 -9.16
C PRO A 78 -10.72 -2.26 -9.01
N ARG A 79 -10.67 -1.37 -8.03
CA ARG A 79 -11.81 -0.54 -7.63
C ARG A 79 -11.56 0.97 -7.71
N SER A 80 -10.37 1.37 -8.14
CA SER A 80 -10.19 2.51 -9.06
C SER A 80 -9.99 1.94 -10.49
N PRO A 81 -10.17 2.62 -11.65
CA PRO A 81 -10.56 2.02 -12.92
C PRO A 81 -9.35 1.40 -13.64
N TYR A 82 -8.74 0.44 -12.97
CA TYR A 82 -7.50 -0.22 -13.31
C TYR A 82 -7.68 -1.45 -14.14
N GLY A 83 -8.88 -1.97 -14.34
CA GLY A 83 -9.05 -3.43 -14.51
C GLY A 83 -9.38 -3.87 -15.91
N GLN A 84 -9.62 -2.93 -16.80
CA GLN A 84 -10.04 -3.22 -18.15
C GLN A 84 -9.17 -2.43 -19.10
N CYS A 85 -8.19 -3.09 -19.71
CA CYS A 85 -7.71 -2.62 -20.98
C CYS A 85 -7.33 -3.78 -21.88
N HIS A 86 -8.18 -4.05 -22.87
CA HIS A 86 -7.69 -4.19 -24.24
C HIS A 86 -8.29 -3.13 -25.19
N VAL A 87 -9.33 -2.35 -24.81
CA VAL A 87 -9.99 -1.40 -25.73
C VAL A 87 -10.37 -0.03 -25.14
N TYR A 88 -10.31 0.19 -23.81
CA TYR A 88 -11.01 1.34 -23.18
C TYR A 88 -10.13 2.53 -22.72
N LEU A 89 -8.82 2.54 -22.98
CA LEU A 89 -7.98 3.70 -22.59
C LEU A 89 -8.39 5.00 -23.32
N PHE A 90 -8.95 4.89 -24.53
CA PHE A 90 -9.43 6.05 -25.31
C PHE A 90 -10.84 6.54 -24.92
N SER A 91 -11.69 5.68 -24.37
CA SER A 91 -13.08 6.03 -24.01
C SER A 91 -13.19 6.63 -22.60
N LEU A 92 -12.27 6.29 -21.69
CA LEU A 92 -12.24 6.87 -20.34
C LEU A 92 -11.83 8.35 -20.32
N ILE A 93 -11.10 8.83 -21.33
CA ILE A 93 -10.79 10.27 -21.48
C ILE A 93 -12.05 11.08 -21.87
N LYS A 94 -13.05 10.45 -22.52
CA LYS A 94 -14.31 11.10 -22.91
C LYS A 94 -15.39 11.06 -21.84
N ALA A 95 -15.32 10.12 -20.88
CA ALA A 95 -16.25 10.04 -19.78
C ALA A 95 -15.73 10.93 -18.64
N ASN A 96 -16.38 12.07 -18.44
CA ASN A 96 -16.07 13.15 -17.50
C ASN A 96 -16.15 12.74 -15.99
N GLN A 97 -15.66 11.56 -15.62
CA GLN A 97 -15.63 11.04 -14.25
C GLN A 97 -14.29 11.39 -13.61
N ARG A 98 -14.25 12.57 -12.98
CA ARG A 98 -13.21 12.94 -12.00
C ARG A 98 -13.17 11.84 -10.93
N GLY A 99 -11.99 11.28 -10.63
CA GLY A 99 -11.86 10.48 -9.42
C GLY A 99 -11.33 9.06 -9.52
N ILE A 100 -10.57 8.59 -10.50
CA ILE A 100 -10.34 7.15 -10.55
C ILE A 100 -9.04 6.81 -11.32
N TYR A 101 -7.83 6.74 -10.72
CA TYR A 101 -6.59 6.58 -11.54
C TYR A 101 -5.36 5.85 -10.95
N LEU A 102 -5.15 5.78 -9.62
CA LEU A 102 -3.91 5.19 -9.08
C LEU A 102 -3.72 3.73 -9.43
N ALA A 103 -4.75 2.91 -9.18
CA ALA A 103 -4.64 1.53 -9.58
C ALA A 103 -4.28 1.58 -11.07
N THR A 104 -5.00 2.28 -11.97
CA THR A 104 -4.92 2.09 -13.43
C THR A 104 -3.53 2.25 -13.99
N ALA A 105 -2.84 3.24 -13.45
CA ALA A 105 -1.47 3.50 -13.78
C ALA A 105 -0.55 2.30 -13.45
N LYS A 106 -0.77 1.65 -12.30
CA LYS A 106 -0.10 0.41 -11.91
C LYS A 106 -0.44 -0.80 -12.79
N LEU A 107 -1.61 -0.89 -13.47
CA LEU A 107 -1.97 -2.11 -14.25
C LEU A 107 -1.17 -2.05 -15.53
N TYR A 108 -1.20 -0.86 -16.11
CA TYR A 108 -0.38 -0.53 -17.24
C TYR A 108 1.09 -0.79 -16.93
N ALA A 109 1.61 -0.31 -15.79
CA ALA A 109 2.99 -0.57 -15.38
C ALA A 109 3.29 -2.07 -15.20
N PHE A 110 2.37 -2.82 -14.61
CA PHE A 110 2.47 -4.28 -14.45
C PHE A 110 2.60 -4.96 -15.82
N TRP A 111 1.65 -4.72 -16.74
CA TRP A 111 1.67 -5.35 -18.07
C TRP A 111 2.78 -4.82 -18.97
N ALA A 112 3.20 -3.57 -18.84
CA ALA A 112 4.38 -3.07 -19.53
C ALA A 112 5.64 -3.84 -19.08
N THR A 113 5.78 -4.08 -17.78
CA THR A 113 6.89 -4.88 -17.23
C THR A 113 6.86 -6.32 -17.76
N VAL A 114 5.68 -6.96 -17.76
CA VAL A 114 5.48 -8.30 -18.35
C VAL A 114 5.84 -8.30 -19.84
N ASN A 115 5.35 -7.32 -20.60
CA ASN A 115 5.57 -7.25 -22.04
C ASN A 115 7.06 -7.04 -22.38
N TYR A 116 7.79 -6.20 -21.66
CA TYR A 116 9.22 -6.01 -21.90
C TYR A 116 10.03 -7.24 -21.51
N ARG A 117 9.63 -7.97 -20.46
CA ARG A 117 10.19 -9.28 -20.12
C ARG A 117 10.00 -10.28 -21.26
N GLU A 118 8.79 -10.38 -21.81
CA GLU A 118 8.45 -11.37 -22.85
C GLU A 118 8.99 -10.99 -24.25
N ALA A 119 8.85 -9.74 -24.67
CA ALA A 119 9.19 -9.29 -26.01
C ALA A 119 10.70 -9.06 -26.21
N TYR A 120 11.40 -8.57 -25.18
CA TYR A 120 12.82 -8.22 -25.27
C TYR A 120 13.72 -9.14 -24.43
N GLY A 121 13.14 -10.09 -23.69
CA GLY A 121 13.90 -10.97 -22.80
C GLY A 121 14.64 -10.20 -21.71
N MET A 122 14.04 -9.12 -21.19
CA MET A 122 14.58 -8.35 -20.08
C MET A 122 14.36 -9.08 -18.75
N PHE A 123 15.32 -8.98 -17.83
CA PHE A 123 15.08 -9.38 -16.44
C PHE A 123 14.23 -8.31 -15.76
N ALA A 124 12.91 -8.44 -15.84
CA ALA A 124 11.96 -7.48 -15.30
C ALA A 124 10.88 -8.19 -14.47
N VAL A 125 10.70 -7.80 -13.22
CA VAL A 125 9.79 -8.47 -12.26
C VAL A 125 8.81 -7.49 -11.63
N ASN A 126 7.60 -7.97 -11.34
CA ASN A 126 6.62 -7.26 -10.52
C ASN A 126 6.59 -7.84 -9.11
N GLY A 127 6.87 -7.01 -8.11
CA GLY A 127 6.50 -7.30 -6.73
C GLY A 127 5.06 -6.85 -6.48
N ILE A 128 4.14 -7.80 -6.32
CA ILE A 128 2.74 -7.55 -5.99
C ILE A 128 2.63 -7.45 -4.46
N LEU A 129 3.08 -6.32 -3.92
CA LEU A 129 3.19 -6.14 -2.47
C LEU A 129 1.85 -5.71 -1.86
N PHE A 130 1.47 -6.41 -0.79
CA PHE A 130 0.37 -6.01 0.09
C PHE A 130 0.76 -4.81 0.96
N ASN A 131 -0.16 -4.33 1.81
CA ASN A 131 0.08 -3.15 2.60
C ASN A 131 1.27 -3.39 3.54
N HIS A 132 2.20 -2.46 3.56
CA HIS A 132 3.38 -2.53 4.42
C HIS A 132 3.70 -1.17 5.00
N GLU A 133 4.00 -1.18 6.28
CA GLU A 133 3.99 0.01 7.12
C GLU A 133 5.28 0.06 7.94
N SER A 134 5.56 1.23 8.54
CA SER A 134 6.72 1.43 9.42
C SER A 134 6.59 2.80 10.11
N PRO A 135 7.47 3.11 11.08
CA PRO A 135 7.64 4.47 11.61
C PRO A 135 8.03 5.55 10.58
N ARG A 136 8.26 5.18 9.32
CA ARG A 136 8.58 6.11 8.22
C ARG A 136 7.42 6.26 7.22
N ARG A 137 6.28 5.61 7.46
CA ARG A 137 5.11 5.73 6.60
C ARG A 137 4.62 7.19 6.53
N GLY A 138 4.15 7.63 5.36
CA GLY A 138 3.56 8.96 5.21
C GLY A 138 2.35 9.16 6.13
N GLU A 139 2.18 10.37 6.65
CA GLU A 139 1.20 10.68 7.71
C GLU A 139 -0.26 10.58 7.26
N ASP A 140 -0.51 10.69 5.95
CA ASP A 140 -1.85 10.61 5.37
C ASP A 140 -2.39 9.16 5.26
N PHE A 141 -1.52 8.15 5.41
CA PHE A 141 -1.95 6.76 5.41
C PHE A 141 -2.58 6.37 6.76
N VAL A 142 -3.62 5.54 6.71
CA VAL A 142 -4.49 5.25 7.87
C VAL A 142 -3.74 4.77 9.11
N THR A 143 -2.77 3.87 8.95
CA THR A 143 -1.96 3.30 10.04
C THR A 143 -1.16 4.39 10.74
N ARG A 144 -0.44 5.21 9.98
CA ARG A 144 0.38 6.30 10.53
C ARG A 144 -0.46 7.43 11.10
N LYS A 145 -1.60 7.73 10.47
CA LYS A 145 -2.57 8.69 11.00
C LYS A 145 -3.07 8.25 12.38
N ILE A 146 -3.37 6.96 12.56
CA ILE A 146 -3.78 6.39 13.84
C ILE A 146 -2.66 6.51 14.88
N THR A 147 -1.47 5.99 14.60
CA THR A 147 -0.37 5.96 15.60
C THR A 147 0.06 7.36 16.02
N ARG A 148 0.11 8.32 15.08
CA ARG A 148 0.41 9.72 15.38
C ARG A 148 -0.66 10.37 16.24
N ALA A 149 -1.94 10.13 15.94
CA ALA A 149 -3.04 10.68 16.75
C ALA A 149 -3.05 10.08 18.16
N VAL A 150 -2.85 8.76 18.29
CA VAL A 150 -2.74 8.06 19.57
C VAL A 150 -1.59 8.63 20.40
N ALA A 151 -0.41 8.83 19.79
CA ALA A 151 0.73 9.46 20.45
C ALA A 151 0.42 10.88 20.94
N LYS A 152 -0.20 11.73 20.10
CA LYS A 152 -0.62 13.08 20.49
C LYS A 152 -1.68 13.07 21.59
N ILE A 153 -2.64 12.16 21.54
CA ILE A 153 -3.68 11.97 22.56
C ILE A 153 -3.07 11.52 23.90
N HIS A 154 -2.03 10.68 23.86
CA HIS A 154 -1.26 10.28 25.04
C HIS A 154 -0.54 11.47 25.68
N LEU A 155 0.00 12.37 24.85
CA LEU A 155 0.72 13.58 25.27
C LEU A 155 -0.18 14.80 25.50
N ASN A 156 -1.51 14.64 25.46
CA ASN A 156 -2.50 15.72 25.60
C ASN A 156 -2.36 16.85 24.57
N GLN A 157 -1.87 16.55 23.38
CA GLN A 157 -1.71 17.48 22.26
C GLN A 157 -2.88 17.42 21.25
N GLN A 158 -3.76 16.42 21.39
CA GLN A 158 -4.91 16.20 20.53
C GLN A 158 -6.01 15.53 21.36
N GLU A 159 -7.27 15.88 21.14
CA GLU A 159 -8.39 15.32 21.91
C GLU A 159 -8.95 14.02 21.29
N SER A 160 -9.13 14.02 19.97
CA SER A 160 -9.78 12.94 19.23
C SER A 160 -9.17 12.73 17.83
N LEU A 161 -9.37 11.53 17.28
CA LEU A 161 -8.96 11.08 15.96
C LEU A 161 -10.19 10.93 15.06
N GLU A 162 -10.15 11.48 13.84
CA GLU A 162 -11.20 11.28 12.85
C GLU A 162 -10.79 10.24 11.79
N LEU A 163 -11.64 9.27 11.48
CA LEU A 163 -11.39 8.20 10.48
C LEU A 163 -12.55 8.03 9.49
N GLY A 164 -12.32 7.23 8.45
CA GLY A 164 -13.34 6.82 7.47
C GLY A 164 -13.89 5.43 7.79
N ALA A 165 -13.87 4.53 6.81
CA ALA A 165 -14.34 3.15 6.98
C ALA A 165 -13.48 2.37 7.98
N LEU A 166 -14.08 1.99 9.12
CA LEU A 166 -13.41 1.23 10.19
C LEU A 166 -13.35 -0.28 9.93
N ASP A 167 -14.31 -0.79 9.16
CA ASP A 167 -14.45 -2.23 8.92
C ASP A 167 -13.66 -2.73 7.70
N SER A 168 -13.00 -1.83 6.97
CA SER A 168 -12.08 -2.20 5.89
C SER A 168 -10.94 -3.05 6.43
N LYS A 169 -10.69 -4.20 5.78
CA LYS A 169 -9.69 -5.18 6.19
C LYS A 169 -8.48 -5.20 5.27
N ARG A 170 -7.28 -5.23 5.84
CA ARG A 170 -6.01 -5.20 5.12
C ARG A 170 -5.03 -6.20 5.71
N ASP A 171 -4.17 -6.71 4.85
CA ASP A 171 -2.99 -7.46 5.21
C ASP A 171 -1.81 -6.49 5.34
N TRP A 172 -1.37 -6.27 6.58
CA TRP A 172 -0.34 -5.31 6.95
C TRP A 172 0.94 -6.01 7.39
N GLY A 173 1.99 -5.88 6.58
CA GLY A 173 3.36 -6.27 6.91
C GLY A 173 4.24 -5.09 7.33
N HIS A 174 5.48 -5.39 7.72
CA HIS A 174 6.48 -4.36 8.00
C HIS A 174 7.34 -4.07 6.75
N ALA A 175 7.53 -2.79 6.41
CA ALA A 175 8.22 -2.37 5.19
C ALA A 175 9.67 -2.90 5.09
N ARG A 176 10.38 -3.02 6.23
CA ARG A 176 11.72 -3.63 6.31
C ARG A 176 11.77 -5.06 5.78
N ASP A 177 10.75 -5.86 6.07
CA ASP A 177 10.70 -7.26 5.64
C ASP A 177 10.37 -7.34 4.14
N PHE A 178 9.57 -6.39 3.64
CA PHE A 178 9.13 -6.37 2.25
C PHE A 178 10.22 -5.89 1.29
N ILE A 179 11.11 -4.97 1.71
CA ILE A 179 12.25 -4.55 0.87
C ILE A 179 13.24 -5.70 0.61
N GLU A 180 13.38 -6.63 1.58
CA GLU A 180 14.20 -7.83 1.41
C GLU A 180 13.65 -8.71 0.29
N ALA A 181 12.33 -8.89 0.22
CA ALA A 181 11.68 -9.60 -0.87
C ALA A 181 11.96 -8.94 -2.24
N MET A 182 11.90 -7.61 -2.33
CA MET A 182 12.23 -6.89 -3.58
C MET A 182 13.64 -7.23 -4.06
N TRP A 183 14.60 -7.24 -3.13
CA TRP A 183 15.98 -7.59 -3.44
C TRP A 183 16.11 -9.05 -3.87
N LEU A 184 15.52 -9.98 -3.12
CA LEU A 184 15.54 -11.42 -3.41
C LEU A 184 14.98 -11.75 -4.80
N MET A 185 13.92 -11.06 -5.24
CA MET A 185 13.36 -11.25 -6.59
C MET A 185 14.38 -10.93 -7.69
N LEU A 186 15.20 -9.89 -7.51
CA LEU A 186 16.24 -9.55 -8.46
C LEU A 186 17.46 -10.47 -8.38
N GLN A 187 17.56 -11.35 -7.37
CA GLN A 187 18.66 -12.32 -7.28
C GLN A 187 18.36 -13.65 -7.97
N GLN A 188 17.12 -13.88 -8.39
CA GLN A 188 16.72 -15.15 -9.01
C GLN A 188 17.38 -15.37 -10.38
N ASP A 189 17.42 -16.61 -10.83
CA ASP A 189 17.92 -16.96 -12.17
C ASP A 189 16.97 -16.51 -13.27
N THR A 190 15.66 -16.60 -13.02
CA THR A 190 14.61 -16.23 -13.97
C THR A 190 13.68 -15.15 -13.41
N PRO A 191 13.28 -14.14 -14.22
CA PRO A 191 12.39 -13.10 -13.77
C PRO A 191 10.96 -13.64 -13.63
N GLU A 192 10.41 -13.59 -12.42
CA GLU A 192 9.04 -13.97 -12.10
C GLU A 192 8.36 -12.91 -11.23
N ASP A 193 7.03 -12.83 -11.32
CA ASP A 193 6.23 -11.97 -10.45
C ASP A 193 5.86 -12.72 -9.16
N PHE A 194 5.76 -12.00 -8.05
CA PHE A 194 5.52 -12.58 -6.72
C PHE A 194 4.55 -11.73 -5.90
N VAL A 195 3.60 -12.39 -5.24
CA VAL A 195 2.81 -11.83 -4.15
C VAL A 195 3.65 -11.83 -2.88
N ILE A 196 3.72 -10.67 -2.23
CA ILE A 196 4.42 -10.48 -0.95
C ILE A 196 3.40 -9.95 0.05
N ALA A 197 3.07 -10.79 1.03
CA ALA A 197 2.00 -10.57 1.98
C ALA A 197 2.28 -11.31 3.30
N THR A 198 1.53 -10.99 4.36
CA THR A 198 1.61 -11.72 5.62
C THR A 198 0.68 -12.92 5.69
N GLY A 199 -0.37 -12.93 4.86
CA GLY A 199 -1.44 -13.93 4.89
C GLY A 199 -2.45 -13.72 6.02
N GLN A 200 -2.33 -12.62 6.78
CA GLN A 200 -3.22 -12.25 7.87
C GLN A 200 -3.93 -10.95 7.54
N THR A 201 -5.21 -10.82 7.90
CA THR A 201 -5.99 -9.62 7.64
C THR A 201 -6.60 -9.07 8.91
N HIS A 202 -6.52 -7.76 9.09
CA HIS A 202 -7.01 -7.05 10.26
C HIS A 202 -7.84 -5.84 9.82
N SER A 203 -8.81 -5.43 10.64
CA SER A 203 -9.62 -4.24 10.34
C SER A 203 -8.92 -2.97 10.79
N VAL A 204 -9.31 -1.82 10.23
CA VAL A 204 -8.90 -0.50 10.73
C VAL A 204 -9.33 -0.34 12.19
N ARG A 205 -10.51 -0.84 12.56
CA ARG A 205 -11.01 -0.90 13.94
C ARG A 205 -10.04 -1.62 14.88
N GLU A 206 -9.61 -2.83 14.53
CA GLU A 206 -8.66 -3.62 15.33
C GLU A 206 -7.31 -2.89 15.47
N PHE A 207 -6.85 -2.24 14.40
CA PHE A 207 -5.64 -1.42 14.46
C PHE A 207 -5.76 -0.29 15.50
N VAL A 208 -6.90 0.41 15.50
CA VAL A 208 -7.19 1.49 16.48
C VAL A 208 -7.17 0.93 17.90
N GLU A 209 -7.90 -0.15 18.16
CA GLU A 209 -7.97 -0.78 19.48
C GLU A 209 -6.60 -1.17 20.02
N LEU A 210 -5.79 -1.84 19.18
CA LEU A 210 -4.42 -2.22 19.54
C LEU A 210 -3.51 -1.01 19.74
N ALA A 211 -3.62 0.03 18.93
CA ALA A 211 -2.82 1.24 19.09
C ALA A 211 -3.14 1.97 20.41
N PHE A 212 -4.42 2.10 20.78
CA PHE A 212 -4.80 2.68 22.09
C PHE A 212 -4.35 1.81 23.27
N LYS A 213 -4.33 0.48 23.08
CA LYS A 213 -3.83 -0.44 24.11
C LYS A 213 -2.34 -0.22 24.44
N GLU A 214 -1.52 0.16 23.46
CA GLU A 214 -0.09 0.49 23.69
C GLU A 214 0.10 1.71 24.61
N ILE A 215 -0.91 2.57 24.77
CA ILE A 215 -0.91 3.70 25.73
C ILE A 215 -1.78 3.42 26.96
N ASN A 216 -2.09 2.15 27.23
CA ASN A 216 -2.93 1.67 28.33
C ASN A 216 -4.34 2.27 28.34
N ARG A 217 -4.94 2.49 27.16
CA ARG A 217 -6.33 2.95 27.03
C ARG A 217 -7.15 1.93 26.25
N GLU A 218 -8.38 1.68 26.70
CA GLU A 218 -9.33 0.77 26.04
C GLU A 218 -10.42 1.58 25.34
N ILE A 219 -10.71 1.24 24.07
CA ILE A 219 -11.78 1.86 23.29
C ILE A 219 -13.01 0.95 23.26
N VAL A 220 -14.16 1.52 23.56
CA VAL A 220 -15.48 0.90 23.44
C VAL A 220 -16.26 1.64 22.36
N TRP A 221 -16.84 0.88 21.42
CA TRP A 221 -17.60 1.42 20.31
C TRP A 221 -19.08 1.56 20.65
N GLU A 222 -19.68 2.69 20.28
CA GLU A 222 -21.10 2.98 20.49
C GLU A 222 -21.68 3.66 19.25
N GLY A 223 -22.91 3.27 18.89
CA GLY A 223 -23.58 3.73 17.68
C GLY A 223 -23.27 2.84 16.47
N GLU A 224 -23.72 3.28 15.29
CA GLU A 224 -23.59 2.52 14.04
C GLU A 224 -23.32 3.46 12.85
N GLY A 225 -22.60 2.93 11.84
CA GLY A 225 -22.36 3.63 10.59
C GLY A 225 -21.62 4.96 10.79
N ILE A 226 -22.13 6.05 10.21
CA ILE A 226 -21.49 7.38 10.33
C ILE A 226 -21.59 7.98 11.75
N ASN A 227 -22.54 7.50 12.56
CA ASN A 227 -22.77 7.98 13.92
C ASN A 227 -22.02 7.16 14.97
N GLU A 228 -21.31 6.11 14.56
CA GLU A 228 -20.48 5.32 15.45
C GLU A 228 -19.28 6.14 15.95
N VAL A 229 -18.99 5.99 17.24
CA VAL A 229 -17.87 6.65 17.92
C VAL A 229 -17.10 5.64 18.78
N GLY A 230 -15.80 5.87 18.93
CA GLY A 230 -14.95 5.15 19.87
C GLY A 230 -14.75 5.97 21.14
N LYS A 231 -15.25 5.49 22.28
CA LYS A 231 -15.11 6.11 23.61
C LYS A 231 -14.05 5.40 24.43
N GLU A 232 -13.26 6.17 25.18
CA GLU A 232 -12.35 5.62 26.18
C GLU A 232 -13.16 5.02 27.34
N LYS A 233 -12.94 3.75 27.66
CA LYS A 233 -13.75 2.98 28.62
C LYS A 233 -13.86 3.62 30.00
N ASP A 234 -12.74 4.14 30.52
CA ASP A 234 -12.68 4.64 31.90
C ASP A 234 -13.23 6.06 32.04
N THR A 235 -13.15 6.87 30.98
CA THR A 235 -13.50 8.31 31.03
C THR A 235 -14.76 8.66 30.27
N ASN A 236 -15.26 7.75 29.42
CA ASN A 236 -16.32 7.97 28.43
C ASN A 236 -16.03 9.11 27.43
N VAL A 237 -14.78 9.59 27.36
CA VAL A 237 -14.39 10.63 26.40
C VAL A 237 -14.36 10.02 25.00
N VAL A 238 -15.00 10.70 24.05
CA VAL A 238 -14.96 10.31 22.63
C VAL A 238 -13.57 10.56 22.08
N ARG A 239 -12.87 9.49 21.70
CA ARG A 239 -11.51 9.53 21.12
C ARG A 239 -11.48 9.28 19.64
N VAL A 240 -12.47 8.59 19.09
CA VAL A 240 -12.53 8.26 17.66
C VAL A 240 -13.87 8.66 17.08
N ILE A 241 -13.84 9.42 15.99
CA ILE A 241 -15.02 9.96 15.31
C ILE A 241 -14.97 9.52 13.85
N ILE A 242 -16.09 9.06 13.30
CA ILE A 242 -16.18 8.72 11.88
C ILE A 242 -16.57 9.97 11.09
N ASN A 243 -15.80 10.29 10.05
CA ASN A 243 -16.03 11.45 9.20
C ASN A 243 -16.13 11.05 7.72
N LYS A 244 -17.26 11.40 7.09
CA LYS A 244 -17.57 11.10 5.69
C LYS A 244 -16.49 11.58 4.72
N LYS A 245 -15.73 12.63 5.06
CA LYS A 245 -14.64 13.16 4.22
C LYS A 245 -13.52 12.16 3.94
N PHE A 246 -13.35 11.15 4.80
CA PHE A 246 -12.31 10.13 4.68
C PHE A 246 -12.75 8.87 3.93
N PHE A 247 -14.03 8.75 3.58
CA PHE A 247 -14.50 7.64 2.76
C PHE A 247 -14.06 7.80 1.32
N ARG A 248 -13.70 6.69 0.66
CA ARG A 248 -13.43 6.68 -0.77
C ARG A 248 -14.74 6.54 -1.55
N PRO A 249 -14.84 7.10 -2.77
CA PRO A 249 -15.97 6.86 -3.65
C PRO A 249 -16.20 5.38 -4.00
N SER A 250 -15.13 4.59 -3.97
CA SER A 250 -15.16 3.14 -4.18
C SER A 250 -14.16 2.52 -3.21
N GLU A 251 -14.68 1.74 -2.25
CA GLU A 251 -13.84 1.07 -1.26
C GLU A 251 -13.37 -0.31 -1.72
N VAL A 252 -12.26 -0.72 -1.13
CA VAL A 252 -11.73 -2.08 -1.16
C VAL A 252 -11.99 -2.69 0.20
N ASP A 253 -12.87 -3.68 0.27
CA ASP A 253 -13.36 -4.19 1.54
C ASP A 253 -12.34 -5.11 2.22
N LEU A 254 -11.69 -5.99 1.44
CA LEU A 254 -10.78 -7.01 1.93
C LEU A 254 -9.59 -7.18 0.99
N LEU A 255 -8.39 -7.18 1.56
CA LEU A 255 -7.16 -7.64 0.92
C LEU A 255 -6.45 -8.60 1.87
N VAL A 256 -6.09 -9.78 1.36
CA VAL A 256 -5.27 -10.78 2.06
C VAL A 256 -4.55 -11.64 1.03
N GLY A 257 -3.21 -11.66 1.10
CA GLY A 257 -2.38 -12.27 0.07
C GLY A 257 -1.96 -13.68 0.42
N ASP A 258 -1.79 -14.52 -0.60
CA ASP A 258 -1.13 -15.82 -0.50
C ASP A 258 0.34 -15.67 -0.90
N GLY A 259 1.23 -15.72 0.09
CA GLY A 259 2.68 -15.59 -0.10
C GLY A 259 3.40 -16.92 -0.39
N LEU A 260 2.69 -18.02 -0.66
CA LEU A 260 3.29 -19.35 -0.77
C LEU A 260 4.40 -19.41 -1.84
N LYS A 261 4.19 -18.81 -3.01
CA LYS A 261 5.20 -18.80 -4.09
C LYS A 261 6.50 -18.11 -3.65
N ALA A 262 6.40 -16.99 -2.93
CA ALA A 262 7.55 -16.27 -2.41
C ALA A 262 8.28 -17.09 -1.33
N GLN A 263 7.53 -17.81 -0.49
CA GLN A 263 8.11 -18.73 0.49
C GLN A 263 8.87 -19.87 -0.18
N GLU A 264 8.29 -20.52 -1.19
CA GLU A 264 8.91 -21.67 -1.85
C GLU A 264 10.13 -21.30 -2.70
N LYS A 265 10.04 -20.20 -3.46
CA LYS A 265 11.08 -19.83 -4.43
C LYS A 265 12.11 -18.83 -3.91
N LEU A 266 11.69 -17.89 -3.06
CA LEU A 266 12.59 -16.86 -2.51
C LEU A 266 13.09 -17.22 -1.11
N ASN A 267 12.55 -18.29 -0.50
CA ASN A 267 12.74 -18.59 0.92
C ASN A 267 12.40 -17.39 1.83
N TRP A 268 11.44 -16.57 1.39
CA TRP A 268 11.03 -15.35 2.08
C TRP A 268 9.78 -15.60 2.94
N LYS A 269 9.75 -15.00 4.14
CA LYS A 269 8.58 -14.96 5.00
C LYS A 269 8.58 -13.65 5.80
N PRO A 270 7.40 -13.11 6.18
CA PRO A 270 7.34 -11.97 7.09
C PRO A 270 7.96 -12.34 8.44
N ASN A 271 8.78 -11.46 9.01
CA ASN A 271 9.42 -11.67 10.30
C ASN A 271 8.72 -10.87 11.42
N THR A 272 8.11 -9.74 11.08
CA THR A 272 7.45 -8.83 12.01
C THR A 272 5.95 -9.12 12.06
N THR A 273 5.40 -9.35 13.26
CA THR A 273 3.96 -9.56 13.45
C THR A 273 3.16 -8.24 13.43
N PHE A 274 1.86 -8.33 13.20
CA PHE A 274 0.96 -7.17 13.23
C PHE A 274 1.02 -6.37 14.54
N LYS A 275 1.10 -7.06 15.68
CA LYS A 275 1.19 -6.42 17.01
C LYS A 275 2.54 -5.72 17.21
N GLU A 276 3.64 -6.35 16.78
CA GLU A 276 4.98 -5.73 16.87
C GLU A 276 5.07 -4.48 16.00
N LEU A 277 4.49 -4.52 14.79
CA LEU A 277 4.39 -3.35 13.91
C LEU A 277 3.67 -2.18 14.59
N ILE A 278 2.50 -2.42 15.18
CA ILE A 278 1.74 -1.37 15.88
C ILE A 278 2.55 -0.80 17.04
N LYS A 279 3.11 -1.67 17.87
CA LYS A 279 3.94 -1.28 19.01
C LYS A 279 5.13 -0.41 18.59
N GLU A 280 5.86 -0.82 17.55
CA GLU A 280 7.00 -0.06 17.01
C GLU A 280 6.55 1.33 16.52
N MET A 281 5.45 1.40 15.76
CA MET A 281 4.94 2.65 15.21
C MET A 281 4.44 3.62 16.30
N VAL A 282 3.66 3.13 17.28
CA VAL A 282 3.17 3.97 18.39
C VAL A 282 4.34 4.48 19.23
N ALA A 283 5.28 3.61 19.59
CA ALA A 283 6.45 4.01 20.38
C ALA A 283 7.29 5.08 19.67
N ALA A 284 7.53 4.92 18.36
CA ALA A 284 8.27 5.88 17.57
C ALA A 284 7.56 7.25 17.46
N ASP A 285 6.24 7.26 17.27
CA ASP A 285 5.47 8.50 17.21
C ASP A 285 5.39 9.19 18.59
N ILE A 286 5.30 8.45 19.70
CA ILE A 286 5.40 9.03 21.05
C ILE A 286 6.74 9.71 21.25
N ALA A 287 7.86 9.03 20.95
CA ALA A 287 9.20 9.60 21.08
C ALA A 287 9.34 10.88 20.24
N LEU A 288 8.89 10.84 18.98
CA LEU A 288 8.92 11.99 18.08
C LEU A 288 8.15 13.22 18.63
N PHE A 289 6.95 13.01 19.18
CA PHE A 289 6.15 14.12 19.71
C PHE A 289 6.58 14.58 21.10
N GLN A 290 7.29 13.74 21.85
CA GLN A 290 7.94 14.13 23.10
C GLN A 290 9.13 15.06 22.86
N GLU A 291 10.00 14.74 21.89
CA GLU A 291 11.15 15.59 21.55
C GLU A 291 10.72 16.99 21.08
N ASN A 292 9.61 17.07 20.32
CA ASN A 292 9.04 18.34 19.86
C ASN A 292 8.42 19.19 20.97
N LEU A 293 8.24 18.67 22.20
CA LEU A 293 7.81 19.48 23.35
C LEU A 293 8.97 20.21 24.04
N VAL A 294 10.21 19.73 23.82
CA VAL A 294 11.42 20.21 24.50
C VAL A 294 12.24 21.16 23.60
N SER A 295 11.90 21.26 22.31
CA SER A 295 12.48 22.22 21.36
C SER A 295 11.62 23.47 21.19
#